data_AF-A0A832PKU0-F1
#
_entry.id   AF-A0A832PKU0-F1
#
_cell.length_a   1.000
_cell.length_b   1.000
_cell.length_c   1.000
_cell.angle_alpha   90.00
_cell.angle_beta   90.00
_cell.angle_gamma   90.00
#
_symmetry.space_group_name_H-M   'P 1'
#
loop_
_entity.id
_entity.type
_entity.pdbx_description
1 polymer ?
#
loop_
_entity_poly.entity_id
_entity_poly.type
_entity_poly.pdbx_seq_one_letter_code
_entity_poly.pdbx_strand_id
1 'polypeptide(L)'
;MIQPQTEPETASTALLSGWITRKELADALSVTVDTLGRWEARRFGPPCVRAGRMVLYRVELPDERLEANFGPDHVLELTPELLGPSTTTNQGIIGEGVDLTLEHLEDMRSSTILFHLARHLLYTKYRDPGEEPKLHLFGQLKRITRQWLDGGYLRCTGGTYPAQLVYKEIADMAAERIKAAITETLQGERPVKAILDAYNPTGTTAFVNFTTSKELRWQTRPDKSHVNWIVCDSDWEAEFARVAESHPRVLSYVKNQGLGLEVPYLTGSTPRKYLPDFIVQIDDGRVTAEGGPDPLNLVVEVKGYRGEDAKDKANTMRSYWVPGVNNLEKFGRWAFAEFTAVYEMEREFNELIDDLTGVPA
;
A
#
# COMPACT_ATOMS: atom_id res chain seq x y z
N MET A 1 -32.77 -42.83 -23.60
CA MET A 1 -32.79 -41.39 -23.27
C MET A 1 -33.00 -41.26 -21.77
N ILE A 2 -31.93 -41.29 -20.98
CA ILE A 2 -31.90 -40.91 -19.56
C ILE A 2 -30.48 -40.37 -19.31
N GLN A 3 -30.37 -39.11 -18.89
CA GLN A 3 -29.12 -38.44 -18.55
C GLN A 3 -28.57 -38.99 -17.22
N PRO A 4 -27.23 -39.11 -17.05
CA PRO A 4 -26.66 -39.27 -15.72
C PRO A 4 -26.58 -37.91 -15.02
N GLN A 5 -27.01 -37.89 -13.77
CA GLN A 5 -26.93 -36.75 -12.87
C GLN A 5 -25.48 -36.50 -12.44
N THR A 6 -25.06 -35.24 -12.46
CA THR A 6 -23.79 -34.76 -11.92
C THR A 6 -23.97 -34.47 -10.43
N GLU A 7 -23.23 -35.16 -9.56
CA GLU A 7 -23.14 -34.89 -8.12
C GLU A 7 -22.10 -33.79 -7.80
N PRO A 8 -22.22 -33.10 -6.64
CA PRO A 8 -21.56 -31.82 -6.37
C PRO A 8 -20.23 -31.99 -5.61
N GLU A 9 -19.12 -32.16 -6.33
CA GLU A 9 -17.78 -32.29 -5.72
C GLU A 9 -17.16 -30.95 -5.25
N THR A 10 -17.70 -29.81 -5.66
CA THR A 10 -17.04 -28.51 -5.49
C THR A 10 -17.30 -27.79 -4.15
N ALA A 11 -18.29 -28.22 -3.36
CA ALA A 11 -18.63 -27.55 -2.10
C ALA A 11 -17.78 -28.00 -0.89
N SER A 12 -17.24 -29.23 -0.91
CA SER A 12 -16.50 -29.81 0.23
C SER A 12 -15.09 -29.22 0.39
N THR A 13 -14.46 -28.78 -0.69
CA THR A 13 -13.06 -28.33 -0.70
C THR A 13 -12.90 -26.95 -0.05
N ALA A 14 -13.94 -26.11 -0.10
CA ALA A 14 -13.93 -24.79 0.53
C ALA A 14 -14.05 -24.86 2.07
N LEU A 15 -14.85 -25.79 2.60
CA LEU A 15 -15.08 -26.00 4.04
C LEU A 15 -13.86 -26.54 4.80
N LEU A 16 -12.88 -27.11 4.09
CA LEU A 16 -11.66 -27.70 4.67
C LEU A 16 -10.40 -26.86 4.45
N SER A 17 -10.53 -25.62 3.96
CA SER A 17 -9.39 -24.70 3.87
C SER A 17 -8.75 -24.53 5.26
N GLY A 18 -7.47 -24.93 5.40
CA GLY A 18 -6.73 -24.91 6.66
C GLY A 18 -6.84 -26.16 7.54
N TRP A 19 -7.48 -27.24 7.07
CA TRP A 19 -7.51 -28.53 7.75
C TRP A 19 -6.77 -29.59 6.94
N ILE A 20 -5.84 -30.30 7.58
CA ILE A 20 -5.13 -31.44 6.99
C ILE A 20 -5.47 -32.74 7.71
N THR A 21 -5.35 -33.85 7.01
CA THR A 21 -5.53 -35.18 7.55
C THR A 21 -4.38 -35.58 8.48
N ARG A 22 -4.61 -36.58 9.34
CA ARG A 22 -3.56 -37.16 10.18
C ARG A 22 -2.32 -37.60 9.40
N LYS A 23 -2.51 -38.11 8.18
CA LYS A 23 -1.42 -38.57 7.34
C LYS A 23 -0.57 -37.39 6.87
N GLU A 24 -1.21 -36.35 6.35
CA GLU A 24 -0.53 -35.13 5.90
C GLU A 24 0.22 -34.44 7.05
N LEU A 25 -0.34 -34.42 8.26
CA LEU A 25 0.37 -33.87 9.42
C LEU A 25 1.56 -34.74 9.84
N ALA A 26 1.45 -36.07 9.75
CA ALA A 26 2.53 -37.00 10.06
C ALA A 26 3.72 -36.77 9.12
N ASP A 27 3.43 -36.63 7.83
CA ASP A 27 4.41 -36.33 6.79
C ASP A 27 5.07 -34.96 7.05
N ALA A 28 4.28 -33.92 7.36
CA ALA A 28 4.79 -32.58 7.66
C ALA A 28 5.70 -32.52 8.90
N LEU A 29 5.39 -33.29 9.95
CA LEU A 29 6.16 -33.34 11.20
C LEU A 29 7.28 -34.40 11.18
N SER A 30 7.46 -35.14 10.08
CA SER A 30 8.40 -36.26 9.97
C SER A 30 8.25 -37.31 11.09
N VAL A 31 7.01 -37.60 11.47
CA VAL A 31 6.65 -38.64 12.47
C VAL A 31 5.69 -39.65 11.86
N THR A 32 5.50 -40.81 12.52
CA THR A 32 4.50 -41.79 12.04
C THR A 32 3.08 -41.41 12.48
N VAL A 33 2.08 -41.81 11.68
CA VAL A 33 0.65 -41.68 12.01
C VAL A 33 0.32 -42.26 13.39
N ASP A 34 0.93 -43.39 13.75
CA ASP A 34 0.77 -44.03 15.08
C ASP A 34 1.37 -43.20 16.21
N THR A 35 2.42 -42.42 15.94
CA THR A 35 3.00 -41.50 16.92
C THR A 35 2.04 -40.34 17.20
N LEU A 36 1.42 -39.76 16.17
CA LEU A 36 0.35 -38.77 16.33
C LEU A 36 -0.90 -39.36 17.02
N GLY A 37 -1.26 -40.61 16.74
CA GLY A 37 -2.33 -41.31 17.44
C GLY A 37 -2.04 -41.51 18.93
N ARG A 38 -0.80 -41.84 19.29
CA ARG A 38 -0.36 -41.95 20.69
C ARG A 38 -0.34 -40.60 21.41
N TRP A 39 0.05 -39.54 20.73
CA TRP A 39 0.02 -38.17 21.22
C TRP A 39 -1.42 -37.75 21.56
N GLU A 40 -2.36 -37.94 20.62
CA GLU A 40 -3.78 -37.67 20.85
C GLU A 40 -4.32 -38.46 22.06
N ALA A 41 -4.03 -39.76 22.15
CA ALA A 41 -4.49 -40.61 23.26
C ALA A 41 -3.97 -40.14 24.63
N ARG A 42 -2.79 -39.51 24.66
CA ARG A 42 -2.18 -38.91 25.85
C ARG A 42 -2.53 -37.44 26.05
N ARG A 43 -3.43 -36.88 25.22
CA ARG A 43 -3.79 -35.45 25.18
C ARG A 43 -2.57 -34.54 25.06
N PHE A 44 -1.61 -34.97 24.25
CA PHE A 44 -0.36 -34.27 23.97
C PHE A 44 -0.30 -33.96 22.46
N GLY A 45 0.25 -32.82 22.03
CA GLY A 45 0.38 -32.46 20.61
C GLY A 45 -0.79 -31.64 20.02
N PRO A 46 -0.81 -31.42 18.69
CA PRO A 46 -1.70 -30.47 18.03
C PRO A 46 -3.18 -30.83 18.19
N PRO A 47 -4.08 -29.85 18.42
CA PRO A 47 -5.50 -30.08 18.58
C PRO A 47 -6.11 -30.62 17.28
N CYS A 48 -7.02 -31.59 17.40
CA CYS A 48 -7.70 -32.21 16.26
C CYS A 48 -9.21 -32.23 16.43
N VAL A 49 -9.92 -32.24 15.30
CA VAL A 49 -11.37 -32.42 15.23
C VAL A 49 -11.68 -33.72 14.50
N ARG A 50 -12.75 -34.40 14.94
CA ARG A 50 -13.22 -35.64 14.32
C ARG A 50 -14.49 -35.36 13.54
N ALA A 51 -14.44 -35.57 12.23
CA ALA A 51 -15.59 -35.50 11.33
C ALA A 51 -15.88 -36.92 10.83
N GLY A 52 -16.82 -37.60 11.49
CA GLY A 52 -17.08 -39.03 11.25
C GLY A 52 -15.86 -39.89 11.63
N ARG A 53 -15.34 -40.66 10.68
CA ARG A 53 -14.11 -41.47 10.84
C ARG A 53 -12.82 -40.71 10.52
N MET A 54 -12.93 -39.50 10.01
CA MET A 54 -11.78 -38.69 9.62
C MET A 54 -11.30 -37.85 10.80
N VAL A 55 -9.98 -37.90 11.07
CA VAL A 55 -9.33 -37.00 12.02
C VAL A 55 -8.61 -35.91 11.23
N LEU A 56 -9.00 -34.67 11.49
CA LEU A 56 -8.46 -33.48 10.86
C LEU A 56 -7.71 -32.65 11.90
N TYR A 57 -6.56 -32.12 11.49
CA TYR A 57 -5.75 -31.19 12.24
C TYR A 57 -5.80 -29.83 11.57
N ARG A 58 -5.91 -28.77 12.36
CA ARG A 58 -5.85 -27.42 11.82
C ARG A 58 -4.38 -27.07 11.55
N VAL A 59 -4.06 -26.72 10.32
CA VAL A 59 -2.77 -26.13 9.98
C VAL A 59 -2.87 -24.66 10.33
N GLU A 60 -2.13 -24.24 11.35
CA GLU A 60 -1.74 -22.85 11.38
C GLU A 60 -0.85 -22.62 10.16
N LEU A 61 -1.35 -21.79 9.23
CA LEU A 61 -0.62 -21.37 8.04
C LEU A 61 0.80 -20.91 8.44
N PRO A 62 1.80 -21.16 7.59
CA PRO A 62 3.21 -20.94 7.91
C PRO A 62 3.42 -19.53 8.49
N ASP A 63 4.20 -19.46 9.57
CA ASP A 63 4.51 -18.26 10.34
C ASP A 63 4.47 -17.00 9.47
N GLU A 64 3.42 -16.19 9.61
CA GLU A 64 3.34 -14.88 8.97
C GLU A 64 4.40 -13.99 9.65
N ARG A 65 5.64 -14.09 9.20
CA ARG A 65 6.73 -13.27 9.71
C ARG A 65 6.59 -11.89 9.09
N LEU A 66 6.22 -10.92 9.91
CA LEU A 66 6.13 -9.52 9.52
C LEU A 66 7.49 -8.85 9.71
N GLU A 67 7.97 -8.24 8.64
CA GLU A 67 9.10 -7.32 8.65
C GLU A 67 8.62 -5.94 8.17
N ALA A 68 9.42 -4.90 8.39
CA ALA A 68 9.09 -3.54 7.97
C ALA A 68 10.36 -2.81 7.58
N ASN A 69 10.33 -2.14 6.43
CA ASN A 69 11.38 -1.22 6.02
C ASN A 69 10.85 0.21 6.12
N PHE A 70 11.41 0.99 7.05
CA PHE A 70 10.98 2.36 7.27
C PHE A 70 11.86 3.34 6.51
N GLY A 71 11.28 4.47 6.12
CA GLY A 71 11.90 5.46 5.24
C GLY A 71 11.20 6.82 5.37
N PRO A 72 11.55 7.81 4.54
CA PRO A 72 11.01 9.16 4.66
C PRO A 72 9.48 9.23 4.60
N ASP A 73 8.84 8.36 3.82
CA ASP A 73 7.38 8.35 3.60
C ASP A 73 6.60 7.68 4.74
N HIS A 74 7.34 7.06 5.64
CA HIS A 74 6.83 6.41 6.84
C HIS A 74 6.85 7.34 8.07
N VAL A 75 7.40 8.56 7.92
CA VAL A 75 7.44 9.57 8.97
C VAL A 75 6.08 10.26 9.09
N LEU A 76 5.53 10.30 10.31
CA LEU A 76 4.38 11.12 10.68
C LEU A 76 4.87 12.39 11.39
N GLU A 77 4.73 13.55 10.73
CA GLU A 77 4.98 14.85 11.33
C GLU A 77 3.71 15.30 12.08
N LEU A 78 3.67 15.08 13.39
CA LEU A 78 2.56 15.47 14.25
C LEU A 78 2.64 16.97 14.56
N THR A 79 1.74 17.75 13.97
CA THR A 79 1.63 19.20 14.17
C THR A 79 0.31 19.56 14.86
N PRO A 80 0.20 20.76 15.46
CA PRO A 80 -1.08 21.23 16.01
C PRO A 80 -2.21 21.30 14.97
N GLU A 81 -1.87 21.53 13.70
CA GLU A 81 -2.85 21.55 12.60
C GLU A 81 -3.53 20.19 12.40
N LEU A 82 -2.79 19.09 12.56
CA LEU A 82 -3.35 17.73 12.45
C LEU A 82 -4.30 17.37 13.60
N LEU A 83 -4.15 18.02 14.75
CA LEU A 83 -5.02 17.80 15.92
C LEU A 83 -6.32 18.62 15.85
N GLY A 84 -6.42 19.56 14.91
CA GLY A 84 -7.49 20.54 14.85
C GLY A 84 -7.48 21.51 16.04
N PRO A 85 -8.50 22.39 16.19
CA PRO A 85 -8.64 23.23 17.37
C PRO A 85 -8.89 22.34 18.60
N SER A 86 -7.83 22.06 19.35
CA SER A 86 -7.77 21.19 20.53
C SER A 86 -8.55 21.71 21.75
N THR A 87 -9.56 22.55 21.53
CA THR A 87 -10.57 22.98 22.50
C THR A 87 -11.97 22.72 21.93
N THR A 88 -12.28 21.47 21.66
CA THR A 88 -13.68 21.02 21.65
C THR A 88 -13.81 19.96 22.72
N THR A 89 -14.43 20.33 23.83
CA THR A 89 -14.86 19.44 24.90
C THR A 89 -15.76 18.38 24.29
N ASN A 90 -15.19 17.24 23.92
CA ASN A 90 -15.96 16.07 23.51
C ASN A 90 -16.69 15.55 24.75
N GLN A 91 -17.90 16.06 25.00
CA GLN A 91 -18.82 15.41 25.91
C GLN A 91 -19.13 14.03 25.33
N GLY A 92 -18.78 13.01 26.12
CA GLY A 92 -18.77 11.62 25.70
C GLY A 92 -20.11 11.15 25.16
N ILE A 93 -20.06 10.50 24.00
CA ILE A 93 -21.07 9.50 23.64
C ILE A 93 -20.49 8.14 24.02
N ILE A 94 -21.26 7.46 24.86
CA ILE A 94 -20.93 6.31 25.69
C ILE A 94 -20.56 5.07 24.85
N GLY A 95 -19.42 4.48 25.16
CA GLY A 95 -18.99 3.14 24.72
C GLY A 95 -17.51 2.88 25.04
N GLU A 96 -17.25 2.26 26.20
CA GLU A 96 -15.91 1.98 26.78
C GLU A 96 -15.01 3.22 26.96
N GLY A 97 -15.33 4.00 28.00
CA GLY A 97 -14.58 5.18 28.41
C GLY A 97 -13.22 4.83 29.02
N VAL A 98 -12.16 5.29 28.36
CA VAL A 98 -10.99 5.83 29.08
C VAL A 98 -11.20 7.33 29.04
N ASP A 99 -11.39 7.95 30.21
CA ASP A 99 -11.45 9.41 30.38
C ASP A 99 -10.10 10.03 30.02
N LEU A 100 -9.86 10.20 28.72
CA LEU A 100 -8.68 10.86 28.18
C LEU A 100 -8.90 12.38 28.23
N THR A 101 -8.91 12.91 29.44
CA THR A 101 -8.64 14.35 29.62
C THR A 101 -7.20 14.63 29.16
N LEU A 102 -6.98 15.75 28.47
CA LEU A 102 -5.67 16.16 27.93
C LEU A 102 -4.56 16.14 28.99
N GLU A 103 -4.89 16.43 30.26
CA GLU A 103 -3.95 16.42 31.38
C GLU A 103 -3.42 15.01 31.75
N HIS A 104 -4.12 13.92 31.40
CA HIS A 104 -3.68 12.54 31.66
C HIS A 104 -2.82 11.94 30.53
N LEU A 105 -2.74 12.61 29.36
CA LEU A 105 -1.99 12.10 28.22
C LEU A 105 -0.47 12.33 28.37
N GLU A 106 -0.04 13.45 28.95
CA GLU A 106 1.39 13.78 29.09
C GLU A 106 2.14 12.81 30.02
N ASP A 107 1.46 12.27 31.04
CA ASP A 107 2.02 11.28 31.97
C ASP A 107 2.05 9.85 31.39
N MET A 108 1.58 9.65 30.16
CA MET A 108 1.44 8.32 29.60
C MET A 108 2.80 7.71 29.23
N ARG A 109 3.14 6.59 29.87
CA ARG A 109 4.41 5.88 29.62
C ARG A 109 4.51 5.43 28.16
N SER A 110 5.71 5.49 27.59
CA SER A 110 5.99 5.05 26.22
C SER A 110 5.57 3.60 25.93
N SER A 111 5.65 2.72 26.94
CA SER A 111 5.16 1.34 26.83
C SER A 111 3.65 1.22 26.62
N THR A 112 2.90 2.17 27.19
CA THR A 112 1.44 2.26 27.06
C THR A 112 1.09 2.77 25.67
N ILE A 113 1.77 3.83 25.19
CA ILE A 113 1.63 4.34 23.81
C ILE A 113 1.88 3.21 22.81
N LEU A 114 2.99 2.50 22.97
CA LEU A 114 3.38 1.36 22.13
C LEU A 114 2.28 0.28 22.11
N PHE A 115 1.75 -0.08 23.27
CA PHE A 115 0.70 -1.09 23.38
C PHE A 115 -0.59 -0.64 22.67
N HIS A 116 -1.02 0.61 22.88
CA HIS A 116 -2.22 1.16 22.26
C HIS A 116 -2.10 1.18 20.74
N LEU A 117 -0.98 1.67 20.20
CA LEU A 117 -0.76 1.74 18.75
C LEU A 117 -0.65 0.34 18.13
N ALA A 118 0.06 -0.59 18.77
CA ALA A 118 0.15 -1.98 18.28
C ALA A 118 -1.22 -2.70 18.31
N ARG A 119 -2.03 -2.45 19.36
CA ARG A 119 -3.41 -2.95 19.44
C ARG A 119 -4.27 -2.34 18.34
N HIS A 120 -4.18 -1.02 18.15
CA HIS A 120 -4.91 -0.32 17.10
C HIS A 120 -4.59 -0.88 15.71
N LEU A 121 -3.31 -1.07 15.40
CA LEU A 121 -2.83 -1.67 14.15
C LEU A 121 -3.40 -3.08 13.94
N LEU A 122 -3.37 -3.92 14.97
CA LEU A 122 -3.91 -5.29 14.90
C LEU A 122 -5.42 -5.29 14.60
N TYR A 123 -6.20 -4.49 15.34
CA TYR A 123 -7.66 -4.51 15.25
C TYR A 123 -8.20 -3.81 14.00
N THR A 124 -7.45 -2.85 13.44
CA THR A 124 -7.90 -2.06 12.28
C THR A 124 -7.30 -2.52 10.95
N LYS A 125 -6.06 -3.03 10.93
CA LYS A 125 -5.35 -3.37 9.68
C LYS A 125 -5.09 -4.86 9.49
N TYR A 126 -5.03 -5.65 10.57
CA TYR A 126 -4.71 -7.10 10.55
C TYR A 126 -5.87 -7.94 11.11
N ARG A 127 -7.07 -7.60 10.64
CA ARG A 127 -8.33 -8.26 10.96
C ARG A 127 -9.11 -8.41 9.65
N ASP A 128 -9.52 -9.64 9.34
CA ASP A 128 -10.37 -9.88 8.18
C ASP A 128 -11.81 -9.38 8.46
N PRO A 129 -12.53 -8.86 7.46
CA PRO A 129 -13.87 -8.29 7.67
C PRO A 129 -14.82 -9.30 8.34
N GLY A 130 -15.28 -8.97 9.55
CA GLY A 130 -16.19 -9.82 10.32
C GLY A 130 -15.53 -10.93 11.15
N GLU A 131 -14.21 -11.10 11.08
CA GLU A 131 -13.47 -12.10 11.85
C GLU A 131 -12.87 -11.52 13.14
N GLU A 132 -12.33 -12.36 14.02
CA GLU A 132 -11.54 -11.92 15.18
C GLU A 132 -10.12 -11.49 14.75
N PRO A 133 -9.47 -10.55 15.46
CA PRO A 133 -8.11 -10.13 15.14
C PRO A 133 -7.11 -11.28 15.26
N LYS A 134 -6.08 -11.27 14.40
CA LYS A 134 -5.01 -12.28 14.37
C LYS A 134 -4.04 -12.12 15.55
N LEU A 135 -4.45 -12.51 16.76
CA LEU A 135 -3.71 -12.27 18.01
C LEU A 135 -2.25 -12.75 18.00
N HIS A 136 -1.93 -13.80 17.24
CA HIS A 136 -0.56 -14.30 17.07
C HIS A 136 0.39 -13.26 16.43
N LEU A 137 -0.12 -12.29 15.68
CA LEU A 137 0.66 -11.20 15.09
C LEU A 137 1.01 -10.10 16.11
N PHE A 138 0.34 -10.04 17.26
CA PHE A 138 0.48 -8.91 18.20
C PHE A 138 1.93 -8.68 18.64
N GLY A 139 2.67 -9.76 18.94
CA GLY A 139 4.08 -9.66 19.35
C GLY A 139 4.97 -9.06 18.26
N GLN A 140 4.72 -9.43 17.00
CA GLN A 140 5.46 -8.93 15.84
C GLN A 140 5.11 -7.47 15.55
N LEU A 141 3.82 -7.14 15.54
CA LEU A 141 3.33 -5.78 15.36
C LEU A 141 3.88 -4.85 16.45
N LYS A 142 3.86 -5.28 17.72
CA LYS A 142 4.46 -4.52 18.82
C LYS A 142 5.96 -4.29 18.64
N ARG A 143 6.71 -5.27 18.11
CA ARG A 143 8.14 -5.10 17.79
C ARG A 143 8.33 -4.05 16.70
N ILE A 144 7.54 -4.12 15.63
CA ILE A 144 7.61 -3.19 14.49
C ILE A 144 7.19 -1.76 14.90
N THR A 145 6.10 -1.63 15.67
CA THR A 145 5.67 -0.32 16.21
C THR A 145 6.74 0.29 17.10
N ARG A 146 7.47 -0.52 17.88
CA ARG A 146 8.61 -0.02 18.65
C ARG A 146 9.73 0.48 17.73
N GLN A 147 10.09 -0.28 16.70
CA GLN A 147 11.08 0.15 15.71
C GLN A 147 10.68 1.48 15.05
N TRP A 148 9.39 1.68 14.78
CA TRP A 148 8.87 2.94 14.23
C TRP A 148 9.01 4.12 15.23
N LEU A 149 8.61 3.92 16.50
CA LEU A 149 8.72 4.95 17.54
C LEU A 149 10.18 5.30 17.85
N ASP A 150 11.00 4.28 18.15
CA ASP A 150 12.39 4.44 18.56
C ASP A 150 13.28 4.90 17.39
N GLY A 151 12.88 4.60 16.15
CA GLY A 151 13.56 5.02 14.92
C GLY A 151 13.32 6.49 14.52
N GLY A 152 12.51 7.23 15.28
CA GLY A 152 12.26 8.66 15.01
C GLY A 152 11.30 8.92 13.85
N TYR A 153 10.43 7.94 13.53
CA TYR A 153 9.41 8.08 12.49
C TYR A 153 8.12 8.75 12.99
N LEU A 154 7.99 8.98 14.31
CA LEU A 154 7.07 9.97 14.85
C LEU A 154 7.86 11.24 15.17
N ARG A 155 7.48 12.36 14.58
CA ARG A 155 8.09 13.67 14.85
C ARG A 155 7.04 14.62 15.37
N CYS A 156 7.27 15.15 16.57
CA CYS A 156 6.35 16.07 17.21
C CYS A 156 6.90 17.49 17.11
N THR A 157 6.08 18.43 16.63
CA THR A 157 6.44 19.84 16.50
C THR A 157 5.32 20.74 17.05
N GLY A 158 5.63 21.99 17.38
CA GLY A 158 4.61 22.96 17.84
C GLY A 158 3.95 22.59 19.18
N GLY A 159 4.66 21.88 20.07
CA GLY A 159 4.14 21.47 21.38
C GLY A 159 3.30 20.18 21.38
N THR A 160 3.24 19.47 20.24
CA THR A 160 2.69 18.11 20.21
C THR A 160 3.60 17.12 20.90
N TYR A 161 3.06 15.95 21.28
CA TYR A 161 3.81 14.92 21.99
C TYR A 161 3.27 13.51 21.72
N PRO A 162 4.07 12.45 21.88
CA PRO A 162 3.74 11.11 21.41
C PRO A 162 2.44 10.50 21.94
N ALA A 163 2.01 10.84 23.16
CA ALA A 163 0.78 10.27 23.73
C ALA A 163 -0.50 10.71 22.98
N GLN A 164 -0.42 11.75 22.15
CA GLN A 164 -1.50 12.14 21.25
C GLN A 164 -1.78 11.09 20.15
N LEU A 165 -0.91 10.08 19.97
CA LEU A 165 -1.22 8.88 19.17
C LEU A 165 -2.41 8.07 19.71
N VAL A 166 -2.89 8.34 20.92
CA VAL A 166 -4.11 7.71 21.44
C VAL A 166 -5.36 8.25 20.74
N TYR A 167 -5.30 9.46 20.17
CA TYR A 167 -6.39 9.97 19.35
C TYR A 167 -6.55 9.10 18.11
N LYS A 168 -7.78 8.61 17.91
CA LYS A 168 -8.09 7.62 16.87
C LYS A 168 -7.59 8.02 15.49
N GLU A 169 -7.79 9.28 15.09
CA GLU A 169 -7.37 9.76 13.77
C GLU A 169 -5.85 9.73 13.60
N ILE A 170 -5.11 10.15 14.62
CA ILE A 170 -3.63 10.11 14.63
C ILE A 170 -3.14 8.66 14.67
N ALA A 171 -3.80 7.79 15.44
CA ALA A 171 -3.53 6.36 15.48
C ALA A 171 -3.77 5.69 14.12
N ASP A 172 -4.85 6.07 13.41
CA ASP A 172 -5.18 5.60 12.07
C ASP A 172 -4.08 6.00 11.07
N MET A 173 -3.62 7.26 11.11
CA MET A 173 -2.51 7.74 10.27
C MET A 173 -1.21 6.97 10.55
N ALA A 174 -0.82 6.85 11.81
CA ALA A 174 0.39 6.11 12.19
C ALA A 174 0.29 4.62 11.80
N ALA A 175 -0.89 4.01 11.95
CA ALA A 175 -1.13 2.64 11.54
C ALA A 175 -1.01 2.45 10.02
N GLU A 176 -1.46 3.41 9.21
CA GLU A 176 -1.24 3.37 7.75
C GLU A 176 0.24 3.47 7.39
N ARG A 177 1.02 4.35 8.05
CA ARG A 177 2.49 4.43 7.85
C ARG A 177 3.16 3.09 8.15
N ILE A 178 2.83 2.46 9.28
CA ILE A 178 3.43 1.18 9.67
C ILE A 178 3.01 0.05 8.71
N LYS A 179 1.74 0.03 8.31
CA LYS A 179 1.23 -0.98 7.37
C LYS A 179 1.87 -0.86 5.99
N ALA A 180 2.09 0.35 5.49
CA ALA A 180 2.79 0.58 4.22
C ALA A 180 4.20 -0.02 4.26
N ALA A 181 4.98 0.30 5.30
CA ALA A 181 6.32 -0.23 5.51
C ALA A 181 6.37 -1.77 5.58
N ILE A 182 5.35 -2.39 6.20
CA ILE A 182 5.23 -3.86 6.23
C ILE A 182 4.92 -4.41 4.84
N THR A 183 3.96 -3.80 4.14
CA THR A 183 3.50 -4.25 2.82
C THR A 183 4.62 -4.20 1.79
N GLU A 184 5.52 -3.20 1.86
CA GLU A 184 6.70 -3.11 0.99
C GLU A 184 7.63 -4.31 1.13
N THR A 185 7.76 -4.89 2.32
CA THR A 185 8.60 -6.09 2.51
C THR A 185 7.97 -7.38 1.96
N LEU A 186 6.65 -7.37 1.73
CA LEU A 186 5.90 -8.52 1.25
C LEU A 186 5.81 -8.59 -0.29
N GLN A 187 6.38 -7.60 -0.99
CA GLN A 187 6.43 -7.58 -2.45
C GLN A 187 7.13 -8.85 -2.99
N GLY A 188 6.45 -9.59 -3.86
CA GLY A 188 6.92 -10.86 -4.43
C GLY A 188 6.44 -12.12 -3.70
N GLU A 189 6.21 -12.06 -2.39
CA GLU A 189 5.74 -13.22 -1.59
C GLU A 189 4.22 -13.30 -1.48
N ARG A 190 3.56 -12.14 -1.39
CA ARG A 190 2.10 -12.02 -1.32
C ARG A 190 1.65 -10.97 -2.33
N PRO A 191 1.21 -11.35 -3.54
CA PRO A 191 0.93 -10.38 -4.59
C PRO A 191 -0.23 -9.48 -4.17
N VAL A 192 0.04 -8.19 -4.03
CA VAL A 192 -1.00 -7.16 -3.98
C VAL A 192 -1.81 -7.29 -5.27
N LYS A 193 -3.12 -7.49 -5.16
CA LYS A 193 -4.02 -7.57 -6.33
C LYS A 193 -4.67 -6.21 -6.54
N ALA A 194 -4.42 -5.59 -7.69
CA ALA A 194 -5.19 -4.42 -8.11
C ALA A 194 -6.63 -4.84 -8.46
N ILE A 195 -7.61 -4.12 -7.92
CA ILE A 195 -9.01 -4.23 -8.34
C ILE A 195 -9.22 -3.17 -9.42
N LEU A 196 -9.43 -3.61 -10.66
CA LEU A 196 -9.69 -2.74 -11.80
C LEU A 196 -11.17 -2.32 -11.85
N ASP A 197 -11.43 -1.21 -12.54
CA ASP A 197 -12.78 -0.92 -13.03
C ASP A 197 -13.20 -2.05 -14.00
N ALA A 198 -14.32 -2.70 -13.69
CA ALA A 198 -14.81 -3.85 -14.45
C ALA A 198 -15.28 -3.49 -15.86
N TYR A 199 -15.60 -2.22 -16.13
CA TYR A 199 -16.13 -1.75 -17.41
C TYR A 199 -15.08 -1.03 -18.25
N ASN A 200 -14.22 -0.21 -17.63
CA ASN A 200 -13.19 0.56 -18.34
C ASN A 200 -11.80 0.36 -17.74
N PRO A 201 -11.18 -0.82 -17.89
CA PRO A 201 -9.86 -1.11 -17.32
C PRO A 201 -8.70 -0.40 -18.04
N THR A 202 -8.94 0.17 -19.23
CA THR A 202 -7.93 0.85 -20.06
C THR A 202 -8.45 2.17 -20.59
N GLY A 203 -7.62 3.22 -20.56
CA GLY A 203 -7.90 4.53 -21.16
C GLY A 203 -7.05 4.79 -22.41
N THR A 204 -7.39 5.83 -23.16
CA THR A 204 -6.58 6.33 -24.29
C THR A 204 -6.55 7.84 -24.31
N THR A 205 -5.39 8.40 -24.64
CA THR A 205 -5.19 9.85 -24.80
C THR A 205 -5.74 10.36 -26.14
N ALA A 206 -6.05 9.48 -27.10
CA ALA A 206 -6.46 9.85 -28.46
C ALA A 206 -7.78 10.62 -28.54
N PHE A 207 -8.64 10.49 -27.53
CA PHE A 207 -9.96 11.14 -27.48
C PHE A 207 -10.03 12.28 -26.46
N VAL A 208 -8.90 12.68 -25.88
CA VAL A 208 -8.86 13.80 -24.94
C VAL A 208 -9.09 15.09 -25.69
N ASN A 209 -10.21 15.75 -25.38
CA ASN A 209 -10.55 17.04 -25.95
C ASN A 209 -11.37 17.84 -24.96
N PHE A 210 -10.88 19.02 -24.61
CA PHE A 210 -11.59 20.00 -23.80
C PHE A 210 -11.09 21.40 -24.12
N THR A 211 -11.91 22.41 -23.81
CA THR A 211 -11.53 23.83 -23.94
C THR A 211 -11.08 24.37 -22.58
N THR A 212 -10.11 25.27 -22.57
CA THR A 212 -9.58 25.92 -21.36
C THR A 212 -9.39 27.41 -21.60
N SER A 213 -9.57 28.21 -20.55
CA SER A 213 -9.23 29.64 -20.53
C SER A 213 -7.88 29.92 -19.87
N LYS A 214 -7.17 28.89 -19.36
CA LYS A 214 -5.88 29.09 -18.70
C LYS A 214 -4.82 29.56 -19.68
N GLU A 215 -4.07 30.57 -19.25
CA GLU A 215 -3.00 31.17 -20.03
C GLU A 215 -1.69 30.39 -19.91
N LEU A 216 -1.38 29.87 -18.71
CA LEU A 216 -0.20 29.04 -18.49
C LEU A 216 -0.41 27.65 -19.10
N ARG A 217 0.30 27.38 -20.20
CA ARG A 217 0.21 26.13 -20.94
C ARG A 217 1.50 25.85 -21.68
N TRP A 218 1.84 24.56 -21.79
CA TRP A 218 2.99 24.08 -22.56
C TRP A 218 2.50 23.51 -23.89
N GLN A 219 3.07 23.99 -25.01
CA GLN A 219 2.77 23.43 -26.34
C GLN A 219 3.59 22.17 -26.53
N THR A 220 2.92 21.04 -26.71
CA THR A 220 3.62 19.77 -26.87
C THR A 220 4.09 19.59 -28.31
N ARG A 221 5.13 18.78 -28.45
CA ARG A 221 5.59 18.24 -29.71
C ARG A 221 4.67 17.10 -30.17
N PRO A 222 4.18 17.14 -31.43
CA PRO A 222 3.28 16.11 -31.95
C PRO A 222 3.87 14.70 -31.99
N ASP A 223 5.21 14.57 -31.99
CA ASP A 223 5.90 13.27 -31.94
C ASP A 223 6.05 12.71 -30.52
N LYS A 224 5.69 13.49 -29.48
CA LYS A 224 5.85 13.12 -28.06
C LYS A 224 4.54 13.04 -27.30
N SER A 225 3.48 13.71 -27.77
CA SER A 225 2.17 13.69 -27.11
C SER A 225 1.02 13.77 -28.12
N HIS A 226 -0.05 13.03 -27.85
CA HIS A 226 -1.30 13.14 -28.60
C HIS A 226 -2.06 14.45 -28.30
N VAL A 227 -1.84 15.04 -27.11
CA VAL A 227 -2.52 16.26 -26.69
C VAL A 227 -1.63 17.44 -27.02
N ASN A 228 -2.14 18.40 -27.78
CA ASN A 228 -1.39 19.56 -28.29
C ASN A 228 -1.00 20.60 -27.21
N TRP A 229 -1.68 20.61 -26.07
CA TRP A 229 -1.41 21.53 -24.96
C TRP A 229 -1.50 20.83 -23.62
N ILE A 230 -0.46 21.00 -22.80
CA ILE A 230 -0.53 20.70 -21.37
C ILE A 230 -0.95 21.96 -20.64
N VAL A 231 -2.09 21.88 -19.98
CA VAL A 231 -2.63 22.98 -19.19
C VAL A 231 -1.97 22.98 -17.83
N CYS A 232 -1.31 24.08 -17.46
CA CYS A 232 -0.52 24.14 -16.24
C CYS A 232 -1.28 24.90 -15.14
N ASP A 233 -1.17 24.40 -13.92
CA ASP A 233 -1.61 25.00 -12.66
C ASP A 233 -0.47 25.78 -11.99
N SER A 234 0.78 25.44 -12.31
CA SER A 234 1.98 26.16 -11.88
C SER A 234 3.14 25.97 -12.86
N ASP A 235 4.23 26.72 -12.66
CA ASP A 235 5.44 26.61 -13.48
C ASP A 235 6.14 25.24 -13.37
N TRP A 236 5.83 24.45 -12.33
CA TRP A 236 6.44 23.13 -12.11
C TRP A 236 6.07 22.13 -13.19
N GLU A 237 4.82 22.16 -13.65
CA GLU A 237 4.33 21.24 -14.68
C GLU A 237 4.85 21.63 -16.06
N ALA A 238 5.00 22.93 -16.30
CA ALA A 238 5.63 23.44 -17.51
C ALA A 238 7.11 23.04 -17.55
N GLU A 239 7.82 23.13 -16.42
CA GLU A 239 9.21 22.70 -16.31
C GLU A 239 9.35 21.19 -16.50
N PHE A 240 8.48 20.39 -15.88
CA PHE A 240 8.49 18.94 -16.10
C PHE A 240 8.20 18.58 -17.55
N ALA A 241 7.24 19.27 -18.19
CA ALA A 241 6.94 19.07 -19.59
C ALA A 241 8.16 19.36 -20.49
N ARG A 242 8.92 20.42 -20.20
CA ARG A 242 10.18 20.73 -20.89
C ARG A 242 11.21 19.60 -20.73
N VAL A 243 11.41 19.13 -19.50
CA VAL A 243 12.37 18.07 -19.18
C VAL A 243 11.99 16.77 -19.88
N ALA A 244 10.76 16.28 -19.69
CA ALA A 244 10.29 15.03 -20.29
C ALA A 244 10.33 15.07 -21.83
N GLU A 245 9.90 16.17 -22.44
CA GLU A 245 9.83 16.30 -23.90
C GLU A 245 11.21 16.38 -24.57
N SER A 246 12.19 16.98 -23.89
CA SER A 246 13.57 17.10 -24.38
C SER A 246 14.39 15.82 -24.19
N HIS A 247 14.01 14.95 -23.27
CA HIS A 247 14.78 13.74 -22.97
C HIS A 247 14.74 12.70 -24.12
N PRO A 248 15.90 12.18 -24.58
CA PRO A 248 15.96 11.27 -25.73
C PRO A 248 15.30 9.91 -25.47
N ARG A 249 15.32 9.42 -24.22
CA ARG A 249 14.70 8.14 -23.83
C ARG A 249 13.19 8.23 -23.57
N VAL A 250 12.61 9.44 -23.53
CA VAL A 250 11.16 9.57 -23.39
C VAL A 250 10.51 9.33 -24.75
N LEU A 251 9.70 8.28 -24.86
CA LEU A 251 8.97 7.95 -26.09
C LEU A 251 7.73 8.83 -26.23
N SER A 252 6.97 8.96 -25.14
CA SER A 252 5.79 9.80 -25.09
C SER A 252 5.51 10.27 -23.67
N TYR A 253 4.72 11.33 -23.52
CA TYR A 253 4.29 11.82 -22.23
C TYR A 253 2.94 12.55 -22.32
N VAL A 254 2.22 12.60 -21.21
CA VAL A 254 0.94 13.32 -21.13
C VAL A 254 0.66 13.77 -19.70
N LYS A 255 0.10 14.98 -19.52
CA LYS A 255 -0.50 15.38 -18.24
C LYS A 255 -1.83 14.64 -18.07
N ASN A 256 -2.10 14.12 -16.88
CA ASN A 256 -3.33 13.43 -16.51
C ASN A 256 -4.53 14.38 -16.35
N GLN A 257 -4.79 15.19 -17.38
CA GLN A 257 -5.89 16.13 -17.43
C GLN A 257 -6.97 15.54 -18.35
N GLY A 258 -8.09 15.12 -17.77
CA GLY A 258 -9.20 14.53 -18.54
C GLY A 258 -8.96 13.09 -19.03
N LEU A 259 -7.91 12.40 -18.54
CA LEU A 259 -7.68 10.98 -18.83
C LEU A 259 -8.46 10.06 -17.89
N GLY A 260 -8.74 10.51 -16.67
CA GLY A 260 -9.42 9.71 -15.66
C GLY A 260 -8.55 8.62 -15.02
N LEU A 261 -7.21 8.75 -15.07
CA LEU A 261 -6.34 7.91 -14.26
C LEU A 261 -6.46 8.36 -12.80
N GLU A 262 -7.29 7.65 -12.05
CA GLU A 262 -7.56 7.91 -10.63
C GLU A 262 -7.10 6.71 -9.80
N VAL A 263 -6.34 6.98 -8.74
CA VAL A 263 -5.87 5.98 -7.79
C VAL A 263 -6.61 6.16 -6.47
N PRO A 264 -7.45 5.20 -6.04
CA PRO A 264 -8.10 5.30 -4.74
C PRO A 264 -7.06 5.13 -3.62
N TYR A 265 -7.12 6.00 -2.62
CA TYR A 265 -6.27 5.94 -1.44
C TYR A 265 -7.02 6.32 -0.17
N LEU A 266 -6.39 6.12 0.99
CA LEU A 266 -6.91 6.53 2.29
C LEU A 266 -6.03 7.65 2.86
N THR A 267 -6.67 8.69 3.38
CA THR A 267 -6.05 9.64 4.31
C THR A 267 -6.63 9.40 5.69
N GLY A 268 -5.85 8.78 6.57
CA GLY A 268 -6.36 8.21 7.81
C GLY A 268 -7.44 7.15 7.52
N SER A 269 -8.69 7.46 7.86
CA SER A 269 -9.85 6.60 7.59
C SER A 269 -10.75 7.10 6.44
N THR A 270 -10.40 8.22 5.80
CA THR A 270 -11.23 8.83 4.75
C THR A 270 -10.79 8.37 3.36
N PRO A 271 -11.67 7.74 2.56
CA PRO A 271 -11.40 7.44 1.16
C PRO A 271 -11.24 8.70 0.32
N ARG A 272 -10.21 8.72 -0.50
CA ARG A 272 -9.90 9.81 -1.44
C ARG A 272 -9.46 9.24 -2.79
N LYS A 273 -9.42 10.13 -3.78
CA LYS A 273 -8.91 9.84 -5.13
C LYS A 273 -7.66 10.67 -5.37
N TYR A 274 -6.60 10.01 -5.76
CA TYR A 274 -5.35 10.62 -6.19
C TYR A 274 -5.34 10.68 -7.71
N LEU A 275 -5.09 11.86 -8.27
CA LEU A 275 -4.87 12.07 -9.68
C LEU A 275 -3.39 12.46 -9.84
N PRO A 276 -2.52 11.54 -10.31
CA PRO A 276 -1.12 11.89 -10.57
C PRO A 276 -0.99 12.92 -11.67
N ASP A 277 0.09 13.69 -11.69
CA ASP A 277 0.25 14.77 -12.67
C ASP A 277 0.55 14.26 -14.08
N PHE A 278 1.50 13.34 -14.25
CA PHE A 278 1.95 12.89 -15.57
C PHE A 278 2.06 11.38 -15.69
N ILE A 279 1.95 10.91 -16.94
CA ILE A 279 2.35 9.56 -17.37
C ILE A 279 3.40 9.74 -18.45
N VAL A 280 4.54 9.08 -18.30
CA VAL A 280 5.68 9.13 -19.23
C VAL A 280 6.02 7.71 -19.67
N GLN A 281 6.17 7.49 -20.97
CA GLN A 281 6.69 6.24 -21.50
C GLN A 281 8.19 6.38 -21.75
N ILE A 282 8.98 5.53 -21.09
CA ILE A 282 10.43 5.57 -21.12
C ILE A 282 10.95 4.31 -21.84
N ASP A 283 11.85 4.52 -22.78
CA ASP A 283 12.73 3.48 -23.31
C ASP A 283 13.89 3.24 -22.33
N ASP A 284 13.77 2.21 -21.50
CA ASP A 284 14.83 1.76 -20.60
C ASP A 284 15.69 0.63 -21.23
N GLY A 285 15.55 0.41 -22.55
CA GLY A 285 16.31 -0.60 -23.30
C GLY A 285 15.82 -2.03 -23.12
N ARG A 286 14.73 -2.27 -22.38
CA ARG A 286 14.16 -3.62 -22.25
C ARG A 286 13.30 -4.02 -23.44
N VAL A 287 13.25 -5.32 -23.67
CA VAL A 287 12.49 -5.95 -24.75
C VAL A 287 11.62 -7.08 -24.20
N THR A 288 10.49 -7.32 -24.86
CA THR A 288 9.60 -8.45 -24.54
C THR A 288 10.25 -9.78 -24.92
N ALA A 289 9.65 -10.89 -24.49
CA ALA A 289 10.11 -12.24 -24.87
C ALA A 289 10.12 -12.46 -26.40
N GLU A 290 9.25 -11.74 -27.12
CA GLU A 290 9.13 -11.74 -28.58
C GLU A 290 10.12 -10.78 -29.27
N GLY A 291 10.95 -10.06 -28.50
CA GLY A 291 11.95 -9.13 -29.01
C GLY A 291 11.42 -7.75 -29.42
N GLY A 292 10.18 -7.42 -29.08
CA GLY A 292 9.63 -6.07 -29.26
C GLY A 292 10.08 -5.11 -28.15
N PRO A 293 9.97 -3.78 -28.34
CA PRO A 293 10.25 -2.82 -27.28
C PRO A 293 9.26 -3.01 -26.11
N ASP A 294 9.78 -3.01 -24.89
CA ASP A 294 8.98 -3.11 -23.67
C ASP A 294 9.16 -1.83 -22.83
N PRO A 295 8.49 -0.71 -23.16
CA PRO A 295 8.71 0.55 -22.47
C PRO A 295 8.16 0.55 -21.03
N LEU A 296 8.78 1.34 -20.17
CA LEU A 296 8.31 1.59 -18.80
C LEU A 296 7.31 2.74 -18.78
N ASN A 297 6.12 2.52 -18.19
CA ASN A 297 5.18 3.59 -17.88
C ASN A 297 5.53 4.19 -16.51
N LEU A 298 6.09 5.38 -16.49
CA LEU A 298 6.41 6.12 -15.27
C LEU A 298 5.26 7.08 -14.93
N VAL A 299 4.62 6.88 -13.78
CA VAL A 299 3.72 7.87 -13.19
C VAL A 299 4.57 8.90 -12.43
N VAL A 300 4.32 10.17 -12.69
CA VAL A 300 5.08 11.28 -12.09
C VAL A 300 4.16 12.24 -11.35
N GLU A 301 4.58 12.58 -10.13
CA GLU A 301 4.04 13.70 -9.34
C GLU A 301 5.09 14.82 -9.28
N VAL A 302 4.66 16.07 -9.49
CA VAL A 302 5.52 17.26 -9.34
C VAL A 302 4.92 18.18 -8.28
N LYS A 303 5.64 18.39 -7.17
CA LYS A 303 5.09 19.19 -6.07
C LYS A 303 6.17 19.87 -5.25
N GLY A 304 6.02 21.17 -5.02
CA GLY A 304 6.97 21.93 -4.20
C GLY A 304 6.86 21.68 -2.69
N TYR A 305 5.64 21.57 -2.16
CA TYR A 305 5.43 21.30 -0.73
C TYR A 305 4.93 19.88 -0.50
N ARG A 306 5.69 19.12 0.31
CA ARG A 306 5.44 17.72 0.62
C ARG A 306 4.87 17.54 2.03
N GLY A 307 3.56 17.72 2.15
CA GLY A 307 2.81 17.46 3.40
C GLY A 307 2.44 15.98 3.60
N GLU A 308 1.68 15.70 4.66
CA GLU A 308 1.21 14.33 4.97
C GLU A 308 0.34 13.72 3.84
N ASP A 309 -0.44 14.56 3.13
CA ASP A 309 -1.23 14.11 1.98
C ASP A 309 -0.36 13.57 0.84
N ALA A 310 0.81 14.18 0.62
CA ALA A 310 1.74 13.76 -0.42
C ALA A 310 2.35 12.40 -0.07
N LYS A 311 2.75 12.21 1.19
CA LYS A 311 3.29 10.93 1.65
C LYS A 311 2.25 9.80 1.55
N ASP A 312 0.97 10.07 1.83
CA ASP A 312 -0.10 9.07 1.69
C ASP A 312 -0.28 8.62 0.23
N LYS A 313 -0.23 9.57 -0.72
CA LYS A 313 -0.28 9.28 -2.16
C LYS A 313 0.94 8.45 -2.58
N ALA A 314 2.14 8.88 -2.19
CA ALA A 314 3.39 8.20 -2.48
C ALA A 314 3.38 6.74 -1.99
N ASN A 315 3.03 6.51 -0.72
CA ASN A 315 2.90 5.17 -0.14
C ASN A 315 1.87 4.34 -0.88
N THR A 316 0.73 4.94 -1.26
CA THR A 316 -0.28 4.23 -2.04
C THR A 316 0.28 3.73 -3.37
N MET A 317 1.02 4.59 -4.08
CA MET A 317 1.65 4.23 -5.34
C MET A 317 2.72 3.14 -5.17
N ARG A 318 3.65 3.33 -4.24
CA ARG A 318 4.81 2.44 -4.05
C ARG A 318 4.44 1.10 -3.44
N SER A 319 3.60 1.09 -2.41
CA SER A 319 3.32 -0.13 -1.65
C SER A 319 2.15 -0.93 -2.23
N TYR A 320 1.22 -0.29 -2.97
CA TYR A 320 -0.01 -0.95 -3.43
C TYR A 320 -0.25 -0.88 -4.93
N TRP A 321 -0.35 0.33 -5.51
CA TRP A 321 -0.85 0.48 -6.89
C TRP A 321 0.14 -0.03 -7.94
N VAL A 322 1.41 0.40 -7.88
CA VAL A 322 2.45 -0.05 -8.82
C VAL A 322 2.69 -1.56 -8.74
N PRO A 323 2.89 -2.17 -7.55
CA PRO A 323 2.98 -3.63 -7.44
C PRO A 323 1.71 -4.32 -7.96
N GLY A 324 0.54 -3.75 -7.62
CA GLY A 324 -0.76 -4.29 -8.00
C GLY A 324 -0.98 -4.35 -9.51
N VAL A 325 -0.66 -3.28 -10.24
CA VAL A 325 -0.81 -3.23 -11.70
C VAL A 325 0.23 -4.09 -12.40
N ASN A 326 1.47 -4.13 -11.90
CA ASN A 326 2.54 -4.97 -12.45
C ASN A 326 2.24 -6.47 -12.29
N ASN A 327 1.67 -6.88 -11.15
CA ASN A 327 1.26 -8.27 -10.89
C ASN A 327 0.14 -8.77 -11.83
N LEU A 328 -0.57 -7.87 -12.51
CA LEU A 328 -1.59 -8.27 -13.49
C LEU A 328 -0.97 -8.71 -14.81
N GLU A 329 0.29 -8.35 -15.10
CA GLU A 329 1.04 -8.72 -16.32
C GLU A 329 0.32 -8.35 -17.63
N LYS A 330 -0.63 -7.41 -17.57
CA LYS A 330 -1.50 -7.01 -18.69
C LYS A 330 -1.28 -5.60 -19.22
N PHE A 331 -0.75 -4.71 -18.38
CA PHE A 331 -0.68 -3.28 -18.68
C PHE A 331 0.76 -2.80 -18.90
N GLY A 332 1.66 -3.72 -19.23
CA GLY A 332 3.10 -3.44 -19.30
C GLY A 332 3.70 -3.16 -17.91
N ARG A 333 4.87 -2.54 -17.90
CA ARG A 333 5.60 -2.22 -16.67
C ARG A 333 5.28 -0.82 -16.20
N TRP A 334 5.14 -0.66 -14.89
CA TRP A 334 4.85 0.61 -14.23
C TRP A 334 5.85 0.93 -13.13
N ALA A 335 6.16 2.21 -12.99
CA ALA A 335 6.95 2.78 -11.89
C ALA A 335 6.35 4.12 -11.43
N PHE A 336 6.83 4.64 -10.30
CA PHE A 336 6.38 5.90 -9.73
C PHE A 336 7.56 6.76 -9.25
N ALA A 337 7.56 8.04 -9.61
CA ALA A 337 8.54 9.04 -9.19
C ALA A 337 7.86 10.35 -8.74
N GLU A 338 8.50 11.02 -7.79
CA GLU A 338 8.08 12.34 -7.30
C GLU A 338 9.24 13.32 -7.44
N PHE A 339 8.99 14.51 -7.95
CA PHE A 339 9.99 15.58 -8.04
C PHE A 339 9.57 16.77 -7.15
N THR A 340 10.48 17.18 -6.28
CA THR A 340 10.20 18.20 -5.23
C THR A 340 11.12 19.41 -5.26
N ALA A 341 12.03 19.47 -6.23
CA ALA A 341 12.95 20.58 -6.42
C ALA A 341 12.94 21.02 -7.89
N VAL A 342 12.15 22.06 -8.21
CA VAL A 342 11.96 22.52 -9.60
C VAL A 342 13.26 22.82 -10.33
N TYR A 343 14.25 23.40 -9.66
CA TYR A 343 15.55 23.73 -10.26
C TYR A 343 16.47 22.51 -10.47
N GLU A 344 16.22 21.42 -9.75
CA GLU A 344 17.01 20.19 -9.81
C GLU A 344 16.32 19.11 -10.65
N MET A 345 15.07 19.34 -11.05
CA MET A 345 14.19 18.38 -11.71
C MET A 345 14.81 17.73 -12.95
N GLU A 346 15.51 18.51 -13.78
CA GLU A 346 16.19 17.95 -14.97
C GLU A 346 17.30 16.97 -14.56
N ARG A 347 18.12 17.33 -13.57
CA ARG A 347 19.19 16.45 -13.08
C ARG A 347 18.59 15.18 -12.46
N GLU A 348 17.62 15.33 -11.56
CA GLU A 348 16.98 14.21 -10.87
C GLU A 348 16.27 13.26 -11.86
N PHE A 349 15.66 13.80 -12.92
CA PHE A 349 15.01 12.99 -13.96
C PHE A 349 16.03 12.22 -14.80
N ASN A 350 17.17 12.84 -15.14
CA ASN A 350 18.25 12.16 -15.85
C ASN A 350 18.84 11.03 -14.99
N GLU A 351 19.16 11.31 -13.72
CA GLU A 351 19.66 10.31 -12.76
C GLU A 351 18.70 9.13 -12.64
N LEU A 352 17.39 9.38 -12.56
CA LEU A 352 16.37 8.33 -12.54
C LEU A 352 16.42 7.45 -13.81
N ILE A 353 16.55 8.05 -15.00
CA ILE A 353 16.61 7.27 -16.25
C ILE A 353 17.91 6.47 -16.36
N ASP A 354 19.02 7.05 -15.92
CA ASP A 354 20.32 6.38 -15.89
C ASP A 354 20.28 5.14 -14.98
N ASP A 355 19.70 5.27 -13.78
CA ASP A 355 19.46 4.17 -12.85
C ASP A 355 18.55 3.08 -13.46
N LEU A 356 17.52 3.46 -14.20
CA LEU A 356 16.60 2.52 -14.85
C LEU A 356 17.26 1.76 -16.01
N THR A 357 18.15 2.41 -16.75
CA THR A 357 18.87 1.81 -17.89
C THR A 357 20.12 1.04 -17.48
N GLY A 358 20.60 1.22 -16.24
CA GLY A 358 21.85 0.64 -15.76
C GLY A 358 23.10 1.25 -16.39
N VAL A 359 22.98 2.45 -16.99
CA VAL A 359 24.09 3.21 -17.56
C VAL A 359 24.43 4.32 -16.55
N PRO A 360 25.62 4.33 -15.92
CA PRO A 360 26.00 5.46 -15.08
C PRO A 360 26.18 6.72 -15.94
N ALA A 361 25.70 7.86 -15.42
CA ALA A 361 25.80 9.20 -16.01
C ALA A 361 27.21 9.60 -16.49
#